data_AF-A0A9W4XSW0-F1
#
_entry.id   AF-A0A9W4XSW0-F1
#
_cell.length_a   1.000
_cell.length_b   1.000
_cell.length_c   1.000
_cell.angle_alpha   90.00
_cell.angle_beta   90.00
_cell.angle_gamma   90.00
#
_symmetry.space_group_name_H-M   'P 1'
#
loop_
_entity.id
_entity.type
_entity.pdbx_description
1 polymer ?
#
loop_
_entity_poly.entity_id
_entity_poly.type
_entity_poly.pdbx_seq_one_letter_code
_entity_poly.pdbx_strand_id
1 'polypeptide(L)'
;MGNKKKEPKPELTDEELFSQKIRNEQARARALATWYNAASSPDVEVRLNAQARLYLQLQLRSIRKERDALTDARNTCKASGDTEGVKTVKQKLVPIYKKLQPLYLLREDIEAGSKAKMARKWGKKSVTLEELLKDEGLDLPSDFPADNSPDQAVQSNDTQPSDLIFCVVQGKVEAESCEKKGEAATIEYETRYQDRGTSASAILSQDKKEIWNRHEVIMKYYFVTMGLETHVIDTRISIQKSAFISQAKHEILVNQAYTSLLESCSQKKCVPIGCDEFLSPTGGLWMLSSTEFWQMNEVERNWEQYKRAPGGHLRVYTILGKSRLHLDFGDCSFTTEPIILPLLASPYPQTVSASCDASGPNFEFNISFWGNAYLKIEFPVHCLFSSKRGYETLSSTKTHVEFAGVFDGIF
;
A
#
# COMPACT_ATOMS: atom_id res chain seq x y z
N MET A 1 -13.23 24.28 -21.90
CA MET A 1 -12.80 22.93 -21.45
C MET A 1 -12.10 22.26 -22.62
N GLY A 2 -10.76 22.20 -22.61
CA GLY A 2 -9.98 21.60 -23.69
C GLY A 2 -9.75 20.12 -23.42
N ASN A 3 -10.27 19.24 -24.28
CA ASN A 3 -9.98 17.81 -24.26
C ASN A 3 -8.50 17.59 -24.65
N LYS A 4 -7.66 17.22 -23.68
CA LYS A 4 -6.32 16.69 -23.97
C LYS A 4 -6.48 15.30 -24.59
N LYS A 5 -6.15 15.19 -25.87
CA LYS A 5 -5.96 13.89 -26.56
C LYS A 5 -4.87 13.10 -25.83
N LYS A 6 -5.21 11.92 -25.30
CA LYS A 6 -4.22 10.94 -24.83
C LYS A 6 -3.46 10.42 -26.05
N GLU A 7 -2.14 10.53 -26.03
CA GLU A 7 -1.29 9.86 -27.01
C GLU A 7 -1.40 8.33 -26.84
N PRO A 8 -1.46 7.56 -27.94
CA PRO A 8 -1.53 6.10 -27.88
C PRO A 8 -0.21 5.53 -27.36
N LYS A 9 -0.29 4.60 -26.41
CA LYS A 9 0.87 3.84 -25.93
C LYS A 9 1.40 2.95 -27.07
N PRO A 10 2.73 2.73 -27.15
CA PRO A 10 3.31 1.81 -28.11
C PRO A 10 2.82 0.39 -27.84
N GLU A 11 2.30 -0.27 -28.88
CA GLU A 11 1.89 -1.67 -28.85
C GLU A 11 3.14 -2.57 -28.85
N LEU A 12 3.12 -3.61 -28.01
CA LEU A 12 4.17 -4.63 -27.98
C LEU A 12 4.20 -5.40 -29.29
N THR A 13 5.39 -5.82 -29.70
CA THR A 13 5.56 -6.73 -30.82
C THR A 13 5.08 -8.14 -30.48
N ASP A 14 4.71 -8.93 -31.49
CA ASP A 14 4.27 -10.32 -31.32
C ASP A 14 5.32 -11.21 -30.62
N GLU A 15 6.61 -10.92 -30.86
CA GLU A 15 7.73 -11.63 -30.24
C GLU A 15 7.87 -11.30 -28.74
N GLU A 16 7.65 -10.05 -28.35
CA GLU A 16 7.62 -9.62 -26.96
C GLU A 16 6.43 -10.21 -26.21
N LEU A 17 5.25 -10.24 -26.84
CA LEU A 17 4.04 -10.85 -26.28
C LEU A 17 4.23 -12.35 -26.05
N PHE A 18 4.82 -13.06 -27.02
CA PHE A 18 5.12 -14.48 -26.90
C PHE A 18 6.14 -14.76 -25.78
N SER A 19 7.22 -13.99 -25.72
CA SER A 19 8.25 -14.10 -24.68
C SER A 19 7.70 -13.80 -23.29
N GLN A 20 6.78 -12.85 -23.19
CA GLN A 20 6.11 -12.53 -21.93
C GLN A 20 5.17 -13.66 -21.48
N LYS A 21 4.43 -14.26 -22.42
CA LYS A 21 3.55 -15.40 -22.12
C LYS A 21 4.33 -16.58 -21.53
N ILE A 22 5.46 -16.95 -22.13
CA ILE A 22 6.33 -18.03 -21.63
C ILE A 22 6.82 -17.72 -20.20
N ARG A 23 7.26 -16.48 -19.95
CA ARG A 23 7.73 -16.06 -18.63
C ARG A 23 6.64 -16.14 -17.57
N ASN A 24 5.43 -15.71 -17.91
CA ASN A 24 4.27 -15.79 -17.02
C ASN A 24 3.90 -17.25 -16.69
N GLU A 25 3.92 -18.14 -17.68
CA GLU A 25 3.66 -19.57 -17.49
C GLU A 25 4.72 -20.23 -16.58
N GLN A 26 5.99 -19.87 -16.74
CA GLN A 26 7.08 -20.35 -15.89
C GLN A 26 6.98 -19.82 -14.46
N ALA A 27 6.64 -18.55 -14.27
CA ALA A 27 6.42 -17.96 -12.94
C ALA A 27 5.23 -18.63 -12.23
N ARG A 28 4.12 -18.80 -12.94
CA ARG A 28 2.95 -19.56 -12.47
C ARG A 28 3.32 -20.96 -12.00
N ALA A 29 4.01 -21.74 -12.84
CA ALA A 29 4.35 -23.12 -12.53
C ALA A 29 5.24 -23.21 -11.28
N ARG A 30 6.24 -22.32 -11.17
CA ARG A 30 7.14 -22.24 -10.00
C ARG A 30 6.41 -21.85 -8.72
N ALA A 31 5.54 -20.84 -8.77
CA ALA A 31 4.76 -20.41 -7.62
C ALA A 31 3.83 -21.53 -7.11
N LEU A 32 3.11 -22.19 -8.02
CA LEU A 32 2.22 -23.31 -7.68
C LEU A 32 2.99 -24.49 -7.07
N ALA A 33 4.12 -24.87 -7.65
CA ALA A 33 4.98 -25.92 -7.09
C ALA A 33 5.50 -25.55 -5.70
N THR A 34 5.91 -24.30 -5.51
CA THR A 34 6.41 -23.79 -4.22
C THR A 34 5.32 -23.87 -3.15
N TRP A 35 4.12 -23.38 -3.44
CA TRP A 35 3.00 -23.45 -2.50
C TRP A 35 2.58 -24.90 -2.24
N TYR A 36 2.55 -25.74 -3.27
CA TYR A 36 2.20 -27.15 -3.12
C TYR A 36 3.17 -27.89 -2.18
N ASN A 37 4.47 -27.67 -2.34
CA ASN A 37 5.48 -28.25 -1.45
C ASN A 37 5.35 -27.70 -0.03
N ALA A 38 5.15 -26.39 0.12
CA ALA A 38 4.95 -25.74 1.42
C ALA A 38 3.67 -26.18 2.14
N ALA A 39 2.65 -26.67 1.42
CA ALA A 39 1.39 -27.16 1.99
C ALA A 39 1.54 -28.44 2.83
N SER A 40 2.70 -29.08 2.79
CA SER A 40 3.08 -30.22 3.64
C SER A 40 4.18 -29.88 4.66
N SER A 41 4.52 -28.59 4.81
CA SER A 41 5.57 -28.14 5.72
C SER A 41 5.30 -28.56 7.18
N PRO A 42 6.35 -28.93 7.95
CA PRO A 42 6.21 -29.14 9.40
C PRO A 42 5.86 -27.83 10.13
N ASP A 43 6.29 -26.69 9.59
CA ASP A 43 5.94 -25.36 10.10
C ASP A 43 4.45 -25.09 9.85
N VAL A 44 3.71 -24.88 10.94
CA VAL A 44 2.25 -24.70 10.94
C VAL A 44 1.86 -23.45 10.17
N GLU A 45 2.59 -22.36 10.30
CA GLU A 45 2.25 -21.09 9.66
C GLU A 45 2.49 -21.14 8.16
N VAL A 46 3.67 -21.66 7.75
CA VAL A 46 4.02 -21.89 6.35
C VAL A 46 2.98 -22.80 5.68
N ARG A 47 2.65 -23.92 6.36
CA ARG A 47 1.65 -24.87 5.88
C ARG A 47 0.27 -24.24 5.73
N LEU A 48 -0.23 -23.55 6.74
CA LEU A 48 -1.57 -22.93 6.70
C LEU A 48 -1.66 -21.86 5.61
N ASN A 49 -0.60 -21.06 5.43
CA ASN A 49 -0.56 -20.03 4.39
C ASN A 49 -0.59 -20.65 2.99
N ALA A 50 0.27 -21.64 2.75
CA ALA A 50 0.31 -22.34 1.47
C ALA A 50 -1.01 -23.03 1.12
N GLN A 51 -1.61 -23.75 2.07
CA GLN A 51 -2.92 -24.40 1.89
C GLN A 51 -4.04 -23.39 1.62
N ALA A 52 -4.03 -22.24 2.30
CA ALA A 52 -5.01 -21.17 2.06
C ALA A 52 -4.88 -20.57 0.66
N ARG A 53 -3.64 -20.29 0.21
CA ARG A 53 -3.36 -19.77 -1.15
C ARG A 53 -3.82 -20.73 -2.24
N LEU A 54 -3.49 -22.01 -2.12
CA LEU A 54 -3.91 -23.05 -3.07
C LEU A 54 -5.43 -23.16 -3.15
N TYR A 55 -6.13 -23.13 -2.00
CA TYR A 55 -7.58 -23.14 -1.98
C TYR A 55 -8.19 -21.89 -2.62
N LEU A 56 -7.63 -20.70 -2.34
CA LEU A 56 -8.05 -19.45 -2.94
C LEU A 56 -7.92 -19.49 -4.47
N GLN A 57 -6.80 -20.02 -4.98
CA GLN A 57 -6.57 -20.16 -6.42
C GLN A 57 -7.62 -21.05 -7.08
N LEU A 58 -7.97 -22.18 -6.45
CA LEU A 58 -9.06 -23.04 -6.95
C LEU A 58 -10.42 -22.33 -6.97
N GLN A 59 -10.71 -21.48 -5.97
CA GLN A 59 -11.94 -20.69 -5.99
C GLN A 59 -11.94 -19.67 -7.12
N LEU A 60 -10.83 -18.97 -7.33
CA LEU A 60 -10.67 -18.03 -8.44
C LEU A 60 -10.90 -18.70 -9.79
N ARG A 61 -10.26 -19.86 -10.03
CA ARG A 61 -10.45 -20.64 -11.27
C ARG A 61 -11.91 -21.04 -11.49
N SER A 62 -12.56 -21.56 -10.46
CA SER A 62 -13.97 -21.98 -10.54
C SER A 62 -14.87 -20.83 -10.95
N ILE A 63 -14.68 -19.65 -10.35
CA ILE A 63 -15.50 -18.47 -10.62
C ILE A 63 -15.18 -17.88 -12.00
N ARG A 64 -13.91 -17.88 -12.42
CA ARG A 64 -13.51 -17.45 -13.77
C ARG A 64 -14.08 -18.36 -14.86
N LYS A 65 -14.06 -19.67 -14.65
CA LYS A 65 -14.69 -20.63 -15.56
C LYS A 65 -16.20 -20.36 -15.73
N GLU A 66 -16.89 -20.05 -14.64
CA GLU A 66 -18.31 -19.66 -14.67
C GLU A 66 -18.52 -18.32 -15.40
N ARG A 67 -17.66 -17.33 -15.14
CA ARG A 67 -17.67 -16.03 -15.82
C ARG A 67 -17.47 -16.19 -17.33
N ASP A 68 -16.51 -17.00 -17.75
CA ASP A 68 -16.13 -17.15 -19.16
C ASP A 68 -17.26 -17.84 -19.92
N ALA A 69 -17.83 -18.92 -19.36
CA ALA A 69 -19.02 -19.57 -19.92
C ALA A 69 -20.21 -18.61 -20.08
N LEU A 70 -20.47 -17.74 -19.08
CA LEU A 70 -21.52 -16.73 -19.18
C LEU A 70 -21.16 -15.63 -20.20
N THR A 71 -19.88 -15.28 -20.34
CA THR A 71 -19.43 -14.29 -21.32
C THR A 71 -19.61 -14.83 -22.74
N ASP A 72 -19.28 -16.09 -22.97
CA ASP A 72 -19.49 -16.78 -24.24
C ASP A 72 -20.98 -16.87 -24.57
N ALA A 73 -21.81 -17.31 -23.61
CA ALA A 73 -23.27 -17.35 -23.79
C ALA A 73 -23.85 -15.97 -24.13
N ARG A 74 -23.38 -14.90 -23.49
CA ARG A 74 -23.77 -13.52 -23.80
C ARG A 74 -23.37 -13.16 -25.23
N ASN A 75 -22.16 -13.51 -25.66
CA ASN A 75 -21.66 -13.23 -27.00
C ASN A 75 -22.46 -14.00 -28.06
N THR A 76 -22.86 -15.24 -27.80
CA THR A 76 -23.76 -16.03 -28.66
C THR A 76 -25.15 -15.40 -28.77
N CYS A 77 -25.76 -14.96 -27.66
CA CYS A 77 -27.03 -14.22 -27.69
C CYS A 77 -26.89 -12.91 -28.50
N LYS A 78 -25.76 -12.21 -28.34
CA LYS A 78 -25.49 -10.97 -29.09
C LYS A 78 -25.35 -11.23 -30.59
N ALA A 79 -24.65 -12.29 -30.99
CA ALA A 79 -24.45 -12.66 -32.39
C ALA A 79 -25.76 -13.11 -33.07
N SER A 80 -26.69 -13.70 -32.31
CA SER A 80 -28.02 -14.11 -32.79
C SER A 80 -29.09 -13.01 -32.71
N GLY A 81 -28.77 -11.83 -32.15
CA GLY A 81 -29.73 -10.74 -31.96
C GLY A 81 -30.73 -10.96 -30.82
N ASP A 82 -30.52 -11.96 -29.97
CA ASP A 82 -31.37 -12.25 -28.81
C ASP A 82 -31.11 -11.27 -27.65
N THR A 83 -31.87 -10.17 -27.65
CA THR A 83 -31.73 -9.11 -26.64
C THR A 83 -32.15 -9.53 -25.23
N GLU A 84 -33.15 -10.40 -25.10
CA GLU A 84 -33.61 -10.91 -23.80
C GLU A 84 -32.64 -11.93 -23.20
N GLY A 85 -32.04 -12.78 -24.04
CA GLY A 85 -30.93 -13.66 -23.66
C GLY A 85 -29.72 -12.87 -23.16
N VAL A 86 -29.31 -11.81 -23.85
CA VAL A 86 -28.23 -10.92 -23.40
C VAL A 86 -28.54 -10.32 -22.02
N LYS A 87 -29.76 -9.84 -21.79
CA LYS A 87 -30.18 -9.25 -20.52
C LYS A 87 -30.16 -10.28 -19.39
N THR A 88 -30.69 -11.47 -19.63
CA THR A 88 -30.70 -12.58 -18.68
C THR A 88 -29.29 -13.00 -18.29
N VAL A 89 -28.39 -13.13 -19.26
CA VAL A 89 -26.99 -13.50 -19.00
C VAL A 89 -26.24 -12.38 -18.27
N LYS A 90 -26.48 -11.10 -18.61
CA LYS A 90 -25.94 -9.95 -17.85
C LYS A 90 -26.36 -9.99 -16.38
N GLN A 91 -27.62 -10.30 -16.08
CA GLN A 91 -28.08 -10.45 -14.70
C GLN A 91 -27.36 -11.58 -13.95
N LYS A 92 -27.07 -12.70 -14.64
CA LYS A 92 -26.28 -13.80 -14.09
C LYS A 92 -24.80 -13.46 -13.86
N LEU A 93 -24.21 -12.54 -14.66
CA LEU A 93 -22.83 -12.09 -14.49
C LEU A 93 -22.62 -11.19 -13.25
N VAL A 94 -23.61 -10.37 -12.87
CA VAL A 94 -23.52 -9.47 -11.69
C VAL A 94 -23.08 -10.18 -10.40
N PRO A 95 -23.71 -11.28 -9.96
CA PRO A 95 -23.27 -11.98 -8.75
C PRO A 95 -21.88 -12.62 -8.89
N ILE A 96 -21.43 -12.95 -10.10
CA ILE A 96 -20.08 -13.49 -10.35
C ILE A 96 -19.01 -12.45 -10.06
N TYR A 97 -19.18 -11.22 -10.57
CA TYR A 97 -18.27 -10.12 -10.26
C TYR A 97 -18.22 -9.79 -8.76
N LYS A 98 -19.37 -9.83 -8.07
CA LYS A 98 -19.44 -9.65 -6.61
C LYS A 98 -18.69 -10.75 -5.84
N LYS A 99 -18.64 -11.99 -6.35
CA LYS A 99 -17.87 -13.09 -5.74
C LYS A 99 -16.36 -12.94 -5.98
N LEU A 100 -15.94 -12.39 -7.12
CA LEU A 100 -14.52 -12.20 -7.47
C LEU A 100 -13.84 -11.11 -6.63
N GLN A 101 -14.50 -9.97 -6.44
CA GLN A 101 -13.93 -8.79 -5.78
C GLN A 101 -13.28 -9.07 -4.40
N PRO A 102 -13.93 -9.76 -3.44
CA PRO A 102 -13.32 -10.04 -2.14
C PRO A 102 -12.16 -11.04 -2.22
N LEU A 103 -12.14 -11.92 -3.23
CA LEU A 103 -11.05 -12.90 -3.40
C LEU A 103 -9.77 -12.24 -3.91
N TYR A 104 -9.89 -11.16 -4.67
CA TYR A 104 -8.73 -10.34 -5.06
C TYR A 104 -8.13 -9.61 -3.86
N LEU A 105 -8.97 -9.05 -2.97
CA LEU A 105 -8.52 -8.33 -1.77
C LEU A 105 -7.85 -9.26 -0.74
N LEU A 106 -8.31 -10.50 -0.64
CA LEU A 106 -7.73 -11.51 0.27
C LEU A 106 -6.36 -12.03 -0.20
N ARG A 107 -5.90 -11.67 -1.39
CA ARG A 107 -4.66 -12.20 -1.97
C ARG A 107 -3.40 -11.55 -1.38
N GLU A 108 -3.52 -10.32 -0.88
CA GLU A 108 -2.41 -9.53 -0.34
C GLU A 108 -2.16 -9.83 1.15
N ASP A 109 -3.22 -10.00 1.94
CA ASP A 109 -3.12 -10.40 3.36
C ASP A 109 -4.29 -11.30 3.79
N ILE A 110 -4.06 -12.62 3.81
CA ILE A 110 -5.06 -13.58 4.31
C ILE A 110 -5.05 -13.56 5.84
N GLU A 111 -6.03 -12.90 6.44
CA GLU A 111 -6.26 -12.88 7.89
C GLU A 111 -6.18 -14.28 8.51
N ALA A 112 -5.60 -14.40 9.71
CA ALA A 112 -5.35 -15.69 10.37
C ALA A 112 -6.60 -16.58 10.51
N GLY A 113 -7.76 -15.99 10.84
CA GLY A 113 -9.04 -16.72 10.95
C GLY A 113 -9.52 -17.28 9.61
N SER A 114 -9.39 -16.50 8.54
CA SER A 114 -9.71 -16.89 7.17
C SER A 114 -8.74 -17.95 6.64
N LYS A 115 -7.44 -17.82 6.96
CA LYS A 115 -6.37 -18.75 6.61
C LYS A 115 -6.66 -20.16 7.11
N ALA A 116 -6.99 -20.31 8.41
CA ALA A 116 -7.30 -21.60 9.01
C ALA A 116 -8.56 -22.25 8.39
N LYS A 117 -9.59 -21.44 8.08
CA LYS A 117 -10.82 -21.92 7.43
C LYS A 117 -10.55 -22.44 6.01
N MET A 118 -9.74 -21.72 5.23
CA MET A 118 -9.37 -22.13 3.87
C MET A 118 -8.47 -23.36 3.87
N ALA A 119 -7.48 -23.43 4.76
CA ALA A 119 -6.61 -24.59 4.93
C ALA A 119 -7.39 -25.87 5.28
N ARG A 120 -8.39 -25.78 6.17
CA ARG A 120 -9.30 -26.90 6.46
C ARG A 120 -10.08 -27.36 5.22
N LYS A 121 -10.46 -26.45 4.33
CA LYS A 121 -11.16 -26.80 3.08
C LYS A 121 -10.21 -27.44 2.06
N TRP A 122 -8.97 -26.95 1.97
CA TRP A 122 -7.92 -27.58 1.19
C TRP A 122 -7.71 -29.04 1.64
N GLY A 123 -7.54 -29.28 2.94
CA GLY A 123 -7.34 -30.64 3.47
C GLY A 123 -8.52 -31.61 3.22
N LYS A 124 -9.73 -31.10 2.95
CA LYS A 124 -10.89 -31.92 2.58
C LYS A 124 -10.97 -32.25 1.09
N LYS A 125 -10.38 -31.42 0.24
CA LYS A 125 -10.47 -31.53 -1.22
C LYS A 125 -9.19 -30.98 -1.86
N SER A 126 -8.06 -31.60 -1.55
CA SER A 126 -6.78 -31.30 -2.18
C SER A 126 -6.77 -31.91 -3.59
N VAL A 127 -6.13 -31.20 -4.51
CA VAL A 127 -5.87 -31.65 -5.89
C VAL A 127 -4.38 -31.94 -6.04
N THR A 128 -3.96 -32.68 -7.06
CA THR A 128 -2.53 -32.90 -7.30
C THR A 128 -1.85 -31.67 -7.93
N LEU A 129 -0.52 -31.62 -7.90
CA LEU A 129 0.22 -30.55 -8.60
C LEU A 129 -0.03 -30.59 -10.11
N GLU A 130 -0.13 -31.78 -10.70
CA GLU A 130 -0.45 -31.95 -12.12
C GLU A 130 -1.84 -31.40 -12.44
N GLU A 131 -2.83 -31.62 -11.58
CA GLU A 131 -4.17 -31.03 -11.71
C GLU A 131 -4.13 -29.50 -11.57
N LEU A 132 -3.30 -28.97 -10.67
CA LEU A 132 -3.11 -27.52 -10.56
C LEU A 132 -2.47 -26.93 -11.82
N LEU A 133 -1.52 -27.62 -12.45
CA LEU A 133 -0.81 -27.07 -13.60
C LEU A 133 -1.68 -27.05 -14.87
N LYS A 134 -2.64 -27.97 -15.03
CA LYS A 134 -3.49 -28.12 -16.24
C LYS A 134 -4.33 -26.90 -16.62
N ASP A 135 -4.80 -26.10 -15.67
CA ASP A 135 -5.68 -24.96 -15.94
C ASP A 135 -4.89 -23.68 -16.28
N GLU A 136 -4.12 -23.68 -17.36
CA GLU A 136 -3.23 -22.56 -17.73
C GLU A 136 -4.00 -21.27 -18.06
N GLY A 137 -5.12 -21.38 -18.78
CA GLY A 137 -5.88 -20.22 -19.26
C GLY A 137 -6.78 -19.54 -18.22
N LEU A 138 -6.87 -20.08 -16.99
CA LEU A 138 -7.73 -19.53 -15.94
C LEU A 138 -6.98 -18.68 -14.92
N ASP A 139 -5.65 -18.75 -14.89
CA ASP A 139 -4.84 -17.98 -13.96
C ASP A 139 -4.32 -16.70 -14.63
N LEU A 140 -4.34 -15.59 -13.90
CA LEU A 140 -3.81 -14.32 -14.38
C LEU A 140 -2.37 -14.16 -13.89
N PRO A 141 -1.49 -13.47 -14.64
CA PRO A 141 -0.12 -13.20 -14.18
C PRO A 141 -0.10 -12.52 -12.81
N SER A 142 -1.07 -11.64 -12.56
CA SER A 142 -1.21 -10.97 -11.27
C SER A 142 -1.43 -11.95 -10.11
N ASP A 143 -2.04 -13.13 -10.31
CA ASP A 143 -2.33 -14.09 -9.22
C ASP A 143 -1.11 -14.62 -8.50
N PHE A 144 0.03 -14.56 -9.16
CA PHE A 144 1.28 -15.02 -8.63
C PHE A 144 2.12 -13.80 -8.25
N PRO A 145 2.76 -13.81 -7.06
CA PRO A 145 3.71 -12.77 -6.72
C PRO A 145 4.77 -12.75 -7.82
N ALA A 146 5.12 -11.56 -8.29
CA ALA A 146 6.23 -11.41 -9.21
C ALA A 146 7.44 -12.08 -8.55
N ASP A 147 8.05 -13.04 -9.25
CA ASP A 147 9.40 -13.42 -8.88
C ASP A 147 10.22 -12.13 -8.95
N ASN A 148 11.00 -11.83 -7.91
CA ASN A 148 11.92 -10.68 -7.87
C ASN A 148 13.08 -10.83 -8.89
N SER A 149 12.85 -11.50 -10.03
CA SER A 149 13.73 -11.48 -11.19
C SER A 149 13.56 -10.15 -11.92
N PRO A 150 14.64 -9.37 -12.09
CA PRO A 150 14.59 -7.97 -12.53
C PRO A 150 14.09 -7.73 -13.98
N ASP A 151 13.79 -8.77 -14.76
CA ASP A 151 13.44 -8.63 -16.18
C ASP A 151 11.94 -8.56 -16.51
N GLN A 152 11.02 -8.56 -15.53
CA GLN A 152 9.59 -8.86 -15.77
C GLN A 152 8.59 -7.70 -15.66
N ALA A 153 9.01 -6.44 -15.47
CA ALA A 153 8.09 -5.31 -15.36
C ALA A 153 7.63 -4.70 -16.71
N VAL A 154 7.55 -5.49 -17.79
CA VAL A 154 6.93 -5.06 -19.05
C VAL A 154 5.53 -5.68 -19.16
N GLN A 155 4.53 -4.82 -18.90
CA GLN A 155 3.13 -4.85 -19.38
C GLN A 155 2.27 -6.11 -19.16
N SER A 156 1.69 -6.30 -17.97
CA SER A 156 0.42 -7.06 -17.86
C SER A 156 -0.70 -6.14 -17.38
N ASN A 157 -1.15 -5.22 -18.25
CA ASN A 157 -2.45 -4.59 -18.07
C ASN A 157 -3.51 -5.53 -18.63
N ASP A 158 -4.01 -6.43 -17.78
CA ASP A 158 -5.28 -7.09 -18.02
C ASP A 158 -6.35 -6.03 -18.24
N THR A 159 -6.95 -6.08 -19.42
CA THR A 159 -8.06 -5.23 -19.81
C THR A 159 -9.25 -5.56 -18.90
N GLN A 160 -9.46 -4.79 -17.83
CA GLN A 160 -10.76 -4.79 -17.17
C GLN A 160 -11.79 -4.22 -18.17
N PRO A 161 -12.92 -4.91 -18.42
CA PRO A 161 -13.96 -4.37 -19.28
C PRO A 161 -14.54 -3.12 -18.63
N SER A 162 -14.35 -1.99 -19.32
CA SER A 162 -14.67 -0.61 -18.94
C SER A 162 -16.17 -0.29 -18.85
N ASP A 163 -17.05 -1.28 -18.62
CA ASP A 163 -18.50 -1.12 -18.67
C ASP A 163 -19.16 -1.34 -17.29
N LEU A 164 -18.68 -0.64 -16.25
CA LEU A 164 -19.32 -0.65 -14.93
C LEU A 164 -19.49 0.77 -14.38
N ILE A 165 -20.49 1.47 -14.89
CA ILE A 165 -21.13 2.60 -14.19
C ILE A 165 -22.12 2.00 -13.19
N PHE A 166 -21.87 2.14 -11.89
CA PHE A 166 -22.82 1.74 -10.84
C PHE A 166 -23.36 2.95 -10.08
N CYS A 167 -24.70 3.09 -10.10
CA CYS A 167 -25.44 3.98 -9.22
C CYS A 167 -25.53 3.37 -7.81
N VAL A 168 -25.17 4.16 -6.79
CA VAL A 168 -25.38 3.84 -5.37
C VAL A 168 -26.77 4.33 -4.96
N VAL A 169 -27.64 3.42 -4.53
CA VAL A 169 -28.90 3.74 -3.86
C VAL A 169 -28.64 3.68 -2.35
N GLN A 170 -28.75 4.82 -1.67
CA GLN A 170 -28.66 4.93 -0.20
C GLN A 170 -29.98 4.47 0.44
N GLY A 171 -29.89 3.53 1.39
CA GLY A 171 -30.96 3.18 2.32
C GLY A 171 -30.62 3.67 3.72
N LYS A 172 -31.47 4.54 4.27
CA LYS A 172 -31.49 4.96 5.69
C LYS A 172 -31.92 3.80 6.57
N VAL A 173 -31.25 3.61 7.71
CA VAL A 173 -31.80 2.88 8.85
C VAL A 173 -31.65 3.78 10.08
N GLU A 174 -32.78 4.06 10.71
CA GLU A 174 -32.94 4.93 11.87
C GLU A 174 -32.47 4.20 13.14
N ALA A 175 -31.86 4.96 14.05
CA ALA A 175 -31.39 4.51 15.35
C ALA A 175 -32.47 4.70 16.41
N GLU A 176 -32.69 3.69 17.26
CA GLU A 176 -33.45 3.83 18.50
C GLU A 176 -32.51 4.06 19.68
N SER A 177 -32.90 5.07 20.45
CA SER A 177 -32.31 5.60 21.67
C SER A 177 -32.52 4.66 22.86
N CYS A 178 -31.53 4.58 23.76
CA CYS A 178 -31.76 4.15 25.14
C CYS A 178 -30.88 4.97 26.08
N GLU A 179 -31.49 5.94 26.75
CA GLU A 179 -30.91 6.66 27.88
C GLU A 179 -30.75 5.74 29.09
N LYS A 180 -29.67 5.89 29.86
CA LYS A 180 -29.73 5.89 31.32
C LYS A 180 -28.51 6.55 31.96
N LYS A 181 -28.83 7.34 33.00
CA LYS A 181 -27.97 8.14 33.86
C LYS A 181 -27.14 7.28 34.82
N GLY A 182 -25.97 7.80 35.20
CA GLY A 182 -25.62 7.91 36.61
C GLY A 182 -24.29 7.28 37.06
N GLU A 183 -23.51 8.16 37.70
CA GLU A 183 -22.53 7.91 38.76
C GLU A 183 -21.05 7.68 38.39
N ALA A 184 -20.28 8.68 38.82
CA ALA A 184 -18.84 8.73 38.82
C ALA A 184 -18.26 7.72 39.81
N ALA A 185 -17.40 6.85 39.31
CA ALA A 185 -16.43 6.12 40.11
C ALA A 185 -15.06 6.39 39.49
N THR A 186 -14.21 7.06 40.25
CA THR A 186 -12.76 7.10 40.06
C THR A 186 -12.24 5.66 40.13
N ILE A 187 -11.81 5.11 39.01
CA ILE A 187 -11.16 3.80 38.97
C ILE A 187 -9.74 3.97 38.46
N GLU A 188 -8.78 3.80 39.37
CA GLU A 188 -7.40 3.45 39.04
C GLU A 188 -7.41 2.08 38.35
N TYR A 189 -7.21 2.07 37.02
CA TYR A 189 -7.00 0.83 36.28
C TYR A 189 -5.51 0.64 36.01
N GLU A 190 -4.89 -0.16 36.87
CA GLU A 190 -3.62 -0.82 36.62
C GLU A 190 -3.86 -1.96 35.60
N THR A 191 -3.87 -1.62 34.31
CA THR A 191 -4.09 -2.60 33.24
C THR A 191 -2.81 -3.41 32.97
N ARG A 192 -2.68 -4.56 33.64
CA ARG A 192 -1.79 -5.65 33.22
C ARG A 192 -2.37 -6.32 31.96
N TYR A 193 -1.91 -5.91 30.78
CA TYR A 193 -2.04 -6.70 29.57
C TYR A 193 -0.74 -7.47 29.32
N GLN A 194 -0.81 -8.80 29.44
CA GLN A 194 0.27 -9.69 29.00
C GLN A 194 0.32 -9.70 27.48
N ASP A 195 1.33 -9.05 26.94
CA ASP A 195 1.78 -9.03 25.55
C ASP A 195 2.17 -10.48 25.13
N ARG A 196 1.27 -11.20 24.47
CA ARG A 196 1.54 -12.48 23.80
C ARG A 196 1.40 -12.34 22.29
N GLY A 197 2.43 -11.76 21.72
CA GLY A 197 2.76 -11.76 20.30
C GLY A 197 4.10 -11.03 20.21
N THR A 198 5.12 -11.66 19.63
CA THR A 198 6.50 -11.19 19.52
C THR A 198 6.59 -9.65 19.60
N SER A 199 6.98 -9.14 20.77
CA SER A 199 6.64 -7.77 21.20
C SER A 199 7.04 -6.76 20.14
N ALA A 200 6.06 -6.21 19.42
CA ALA A 200 6.30 -5.11 18.48
C ALA A 200 6.90 -3.88 19.19
N SER A 201 6.73 -3.82 20.53
CA SER A 201 7.39 -2.86 21.41
C SER A 201 8.89 -3.13 21.62
N ALA A 202 9.42 -4.30 21.28
CA ALA A 202 10.86 -4.58 21.36
C ALA A 202 11.65 -3.95 20.21
N ILE A 203 10.98 -3.51 19.15
CA ILE A 203 11.60 -2.94 17.93
C ILE A 203 11.87 -1.43 18.09
N LEU A 204 11.16 -0.74 18.99
CA LEU A 204 11.30 0.70 19.17
C LEU A 204 12.51 1.04 20.05
N SER A 205 13.31 2.00 19.59
CA SER A 205 14.29 2.68 20.45
C SER A 205 13.58 3.39 21.60
N GLN A 206 14.33 3.74 22.65
CA GLN A 206 13.80 4.43 23.81
C GLN A 206 13.10 5.74 23.41
N ASP A 207 13.74 6.55 22.56
CA ASP A 207 13.19 7.83 22.07
C ASP A 207 11.84 7.64 21.35
N LYS A 208 11.72 6.60 20.51
CA LYS A 208 10.47 6.30 19.80
C LYS A 208 9.35 5.86 20.74
N LYS A 209 9.69 5.15 21.82
CA LYS A 209 8.71 4.81 22.87
C LYS A 209 8.22 6.06 23.59
N GLU A 210 9.11 7.02 23.86
CA GLU A 210 8.75 8.28 24.52
C GLU A 210 7.82 9.12 23.65
N ILE A 211 8.12 9.26 22.35
CA ILE A 211 7.23 9.92 21.39
C ILE A 211 5.85 9.25 21.39
N TRP A 212 5.80 7.92 21.26
CA TRP A 212 4.54 7.18 21.24
C TRP A 212 3.75 7.35 22.56
N ASN A 213 4.40 7.22 23.70
CA ASN A 213 3.74 7.33 25.01
C ASN A 213 3.12 8.71 25.21
N ARG A 214 3.84 9.77 24.80
CA ARG A 214 3.34 11.15 24.86
C ARG A 214 2.13 11.32 23.94
N HIS A 215 2.24 10.88 22.68
CA HIS A 215 1.13 10.90 21.72
C HIS A 215 -0.11 10.14 22.22
N GLU A 216 0.10 8.93 22.76
CA GLU A 216 -0.96 8.08 23.30
C GLU A 216 -1.74 8.76 24.43
N VAL A 217 -1.04 9.39 25.38
CA VAL A 217 -1.68 10.13 26.48
C VAL A 217 -2.52 11.30 25.95
N ILE A 218 -1.97 12.09 25.04
CA ILE A 218 -2.65 13.26 24.46
C ILE A 218 -3.91 12.82 23.69
N MET A 219 -3.80 11.80 22.83
CA MET A 219 -4.92 11.34 22.03
C MET A 219 -6.00 10.66 22.85
N LYS A 220 -5.64 9.89 23.90
CA LYS A 220 -6.62 9.33 24.85
C LYS A 220 -7.40 10.45 25.54
N TYR A 221 -6.70 11.45 26.07
CA TYR A 221 -7.34 12.61 26.69
C TYR A 221 -8.28 13.32 25.70
N TYR A 222 -7.82 13.60 24.48
CA TYR A 222 -8.63 14.23 23.44
C TYR A 222 -9.90 13.44 23.13
N PHE A 223 -9.80 12.14 22.87
CA PHE A 223 -10.96 11.30 22.55
C PHE A 223 -11.95 11.18 23.72
N VAL A 224 -11.46 11.16 24.96
CA VAL A 224 -12.33 11.25 26.15
C VAL A 224 -13.08 12.58 26.18
N THR A 225 -12.41 13.71 25.90
CA THR A 225 -13.09 15.02 25.87
C THR A 225 -14.10 15.18 24.73
N MET A 226 -13.98 14.38 23.67
CA MET A 226 -14.97 14.28 22.59
C MET A 226 -16.16 13.39 22.94
N GLY A 227 -16.16 12.73 24.09
CA GLY A 227 -17.24 11.84 24.52
C GLY A 227 -17.24 10.50 23.79
N LEU A 228 -16.10 10.06 23.26
CA LEU A 228 -16.00 8.73 22.63
C LEU A 228 -16.01 7.62 23.68
N GLU A 229 -16.67 6.51 23.37
CA GLU A 229 -16.66 5.33 24.23
C GLU A 229 -15.28 4.68 24.29
N THR A 230 -14.89 4.14 25.45
CA THR A 230 -13.56 3.56 25.71
C THR A 230 -13.11 2.56 24.63
N HIS A 231 -14.01 1.68 24.18
CA HIS A 231 -13.67 0.68 23.17
C HIS A 231 -13.35 1.29 21.80
N VAL A 232 -13.97 2.43 21.46
CA VAL A 232 -13.67 3.21 20.24
C VAL A 232 -12.32 3.89 20.38
N ILE A 233 -12.04 4.46 21.56
CA ILE A 233 -10.74 5.06 21.88
C ILE A 233 -9.63 4.04 21.70
N ASP A 234 -9.76 2.86 22.33
CA ASP A 234 -8.76 1.79 22.25
C ASP A 234 -8.51 1.34 20.81
N THR A 235 -9.59 1.19 20.03
CA THR A 235 -9.49 0.83 18.60
C THR A 235 -8.72 1.89 17.81
N ARG A 236 -9.03 3.17 18.00
CA ARG A 236 -8.35 4.28 17.29
C ARG A 236 -6.88 4.38 17.69
N ILE A 237 -6.56 4.29 18.98
CA ILE A 237 -5.19 4.28 19.48
C ILE A 237 -4.41 3.09 18.93
N SER A 238 -5.03 1.90 18.85
CA SER A 238 -4.40 0.71 18.28
C SER A 238 -4.06 0.87 16.79
N ILE A 239 -4.96 1.46 16.00
CA ILE A 239 -4.70 1.76 14.57
C ILE A 239 -3.53 2.75 14.44
N GLN A 240 -3.53 3.83 15.23
CA GLN A 240 -2.44 4.80 15.24
C GLN A 240 -1.11 4.16 15.66
N LYS A 241 -1.12 3.25 16.64
CA LYS A 241 0.06 2.52 17.10
C LYS A 241 0.65 1.65 16.01
N SER A 242 -0.22 0.96 15.25
CA SER A 242 0.21 0.14 14.13
C SER A 242 0.91 0.98 13.05
N ALA A 243 0.34 2.14 12.71
CA ALA A 243 0.96 3.08 11.77
C ALA A 243 2.31 3.61 12.30
N PHE A 244 2.38 4.04 13.56
CA PHE A 244 3.62 4.51 14.18
C PHE A 244 4.72 3.43 14.16
N ILE A 245 4.38 2.18 14.49
CA ILE A 245 5.33 1.06 14.46
C ILE A 245 5.81 0.79 13.03
N SER A 246 4.92 0.85 12.04
CA SER A 246 5.29 0.69 10.63
C SER A 246 6.29 1.77 10.19
N GLN A 247 6.04 3.03 10.53
CA GLN A 247 6.94 4.14 10.21
C GLN A 247 8.27 4.04 10.94
N ALA A 248 8.26 3.63 12.21
CA ALA A 248 9.47 3.38 12.96
C ALA A 248 10.36 2.31 12.31
N LYS A 249 9.76 1.28 11.68
CA LYS A 249 10.50 0.27 10.92
C LYS A 249 11.11 0.85 9.65
N HIS A 250 10.38 1.69 8.91
CA HIS A 250 10.93 2.37 7.72
C HIS A 250 12.17 3.20 8.05
N GLU A 251 12.14 3.96 9.14
CA GLU A 251 13.32 4.71 9.60
C GLU A 251 14.49 3.80 9.96
N ILE A 252 14.24 2.62 10.57
CA ILE A 252 15.31 1.66 10.87
C ILE A 252 15.94 1.15 9.57
N LEU A 253 15.15 0.80 8.56
CA LEU A 253 15.65 0.35 7.26
C LEU A 253 16.49 1.44 6.57
N VAL A 254 16.01 2.68 6.60
CA VAL A 254 16.69 3.83 6.02
C VAL A 254 18.01 4.12 6.75
N ASN A 255 18.03 4.04 8.09
CA ASN A 255 19.26 4.19 8.87
C ASN A 255 20.26 3.05 8.61
N GLN A 256 19.80 1.81 8.44
CA GLN A 256 20.66 0.70 8.05
C GLN A 256 21.29 0.94 6.67
N ALA A 257 20.51 1.41 5.70
CA ALA A 257 21.02 1.78 4.38
C ALA A 257 22.10 2.88 4.46
N TYR A 258 21.90 3.89 5.32
CA TYR A 258 22.90 4.92 5.57
C TYR A 258 24.20 4.35 6.14
N THR A 259 24.13 3.48 7.15
CA THR A 259 25.33 2.82 7.71
C THR A 259 26.06 2.00 6.65
N SER A 260 25.35 1.21 5.85
CA SER A 260 25.94 0.44 4.75
C SER A 260 26.57 1.34 3.67
N LEU A 261 25.99 2.51 3.41
CA LEU A 261 26.58 3.50 2.51
C LEU A 261 27.89 4.06 3.07
N LEU A 262 27.93 4.45 4.34
CA LEU A 262 29.15 4.99 4.97
C LEU A 262 30.30 3.96 4.96
N GLU A 263 29.99 2.69 5.22
CA GLU A 263 30.95 1.59 5.11
C GLU A 263 31.47 1.44 3.67
N SER A 264 30.56 1.48 2.69
CA SER A 264 30.90 1.40 1.26
C SER A 264 31.77 2.58 0.81
N CYS A 265 31.44 3.81 1.24
CA CYS A 265 32.23 5.01 0.96
C CYS A 265 33.64 4.91 1.55
N SER A 266 33.77 4.37 2.77
CA SER A 266 35.07 4.13 3.43
C SER A 266 35.93 3.14 2.64
N GLN A 267 35.29 2.18 1.97
CA GLN A 267 35.92 1.21 1.06
C GLN A 267 36.08 1.73 -0.37
N LYS A 268 35.75 3.00 -0.65
CA LYS A 268 35.75 3.63 -1.99
C LYS A 268 34.90 2.86 -3.02
N LYS A 269 33.84 2.19 -2.56
CA LYS A 269 32.88 1.51 -3.42
C LYS A 269 31.81 2.49 -3.89
N CYS A 270 31.47 2.42 -5.17
CA CYS A 270 30.35 3.16 -5.74
C CYS A 270 29.05 2.40 -5.45
N VAL A 271 28.10 3.07 -4.80
CA VAL A 271 26.76 2.54 -4.54
C VAL A 271 25.78 3.30 -5.44
N PRO A 272 25.02 2.63 -6.33
CA PRO A 272 24.00 3.32 -7.13
C PRO A 272 22.83 3.75 -6.23
N ILE A 273 22.14 4.84 -6.58
CA ILE A 273 20.93 5.25 -5.83
C ILE A 273 19.80 4.22 -5.93
N GLY A 274 19.76 3.49 -7.05
CA GLY A 274 18.75 2.51 -7.46
C GLY A 274 18.94 2.23 -8.95
N CYS A 275 17.99 1.50 -9.54
CA CYS A 275 17.97 1.23 -10.98
C CYS A 275 16.70 1.84 -11.58
N ASP A 276 15.69 1.01 -11.80
CA ASP A 276 14.50 1.37 -12.56
C ASP A 276 13.55 2.29 -11.79
N GLU A 277 13.65 2.33 -10.45
CA GLU A 277 12.76 3.10 -9.59
C GLU A 277 12.84 4.60 -9.89
N PHE A 278 14.06 5.11 -10.13
CA PHE A 278 14.33 6.52 -10.39
C PHE A 278 14.29 6.87 -11.88
N LEU A 279 14.43 5.89 -12.76
CA LEU A 279 14.49 6.09 -14.21
C LEU A 279 13.15 5.88 -14.90
N SER A 280 12.16 5.34 -14.19
CA SER A 280 10.85 5.06 -14.75
C SER A 280 10.13 6.33 -15.28
N PRO A 281 9.61 6.29 -16.52
CA PRO A 281 8.80 7.39 -17.07
C PRO A 281 7.41 7.46 -16.45
N THR A 282 6.91 6.35 -15.91
CA THR A 282 5.66 6.28 -15.14
C THR A 282 5.88 6.63 -13.67
N GLY A 283 7.13 6.52 -13.22
CA GLY A 283 7.63 7.02 -11.94
C GLY A 283 7.56 6.00 -10.80
N GLY A 284 8.60 5.99 -9.98
CA GLY A 284 8.65 5.25 -8.73
C GLY A 284 7.91 5.97 -7.61
N LEU A 285 7.46 5.20 -6.62
CA LEU A 285 6.78 5.66 -5.43
C LEU A 285 7.58 5.28 -4.19
N TRP A 286 7.68 6.23 -3.26
CA TRP A 286 8.26 6.04 -1.95
C TRP A 286 7.25 6.42 -0.88
N MET A 287 7.14 5.56 0.13
CA MET A 287 6.47 5.88 1.38
C MET A 287 7.38 6.77 2.21
N LEU A 288 6.89 7.95 2.58
CA LEU A 288 7.57 8.90 3.47
C LEU A 288 7.04 8.72 4.89
N SER A 289 7.95 8.44 5.83
CA SER A 289 7.62 8.11 7.22
C SER A 289 8.44 8.95 8.19
N SER A 290 7.79 9.48 9.24
CA SER A 290 8.47 10.22 10.30
C SER A 290 7.74 10.05 11.63
N THR A 291 8.40 9.40 12.58
CA THR A 291 7.97 9.26 13.97
C THR A 291 8.09 10.59 14.71
N GLU A 292 9.11 11.40 14.40
CA GLU A 292 9.28 12.75 14.96
C GLU A 292 8.10 13.67 14.63
N PHE A 293 7.52 13.52 13.44
CA PHE A 293 6.36 14.31 13.03
C PHE A 293 5.12 14.09 13.93
N TRP A 294 5.03 12.95 14.62
CA TRP A 294 3.95 12.71 15.60
C TRP A 294 4.02 13.66 16.80
N GLN A 295 5.23 13.97 17.26
CA GLN A 295 5.45 14.92 18.36
C GLN A 295 5.12 16.36 17.95
N MET A 296 5.35 16.70 16.68
CA MET A 296 5.10 18.05 16.16
C MET A 296 3.61 18.32 15.93
N ASN A 297 2.80 17.26 15.76
CA ASN A 297 1.40 17.36 15.39
C ASN A 297 0.42 17.16 16.59
N GLU A 298 0.93 17.29 17.82
CA GLU A 298 0.19 17.08 19.08
C GLU A 298 -1.06 17.97 19.26
N VAL A 299 -1.20 19.05 18.49
CA VAL A 299 -2.24 20.09 18.68
C VAL A 299 -3.34 20.02 17.61
N GLU A 300 -3.19 19.21 16.56
CA GLU A 300 -4.21 19.17 15.51
C GLU A 300 -5.45 18.37 15.92
N ARG A 301 -6.61 19.02 15.93
CA ARG A 301 -7.92 18.35 16.06
C ARG A 301 -8.24 17.39 14.90
N ASN A 302 -7.35 17.27 13.89
CA ASN A 302 -7.59 16.57 12.63
C ASN A 302 -7.05 15.13 12.58
N TRP A 303 -6.52 14.59 13.67
CA TRP A 303 -6.10 13.17 13.77
C TRP A 303 -7.22 12.16 13.48
N GLU A 304 -8.48 12.62 13.49
CA GLU A 304 -9.65 11.80 13.15
C GLU A 304 -9.79 11.50 11.66
N GLN A 305 -9.08 12.22 10.78
CA GLN A 305 -9.13 11.96 9.36
C GLN A 305 -8.25 10.74 9.02
N TYR A 306 -8.89 9.68 8.53
CA TYR A 306 -8.30 8.40 8.09
C TYR A 306 -7.08 8.54 7.14
N LYS A 307 -6.83 9.71 6.57
CA LYS A 307 -5.72 10.01 5.65
C LYS A 307 -4.54 10.76 6.27
N ARG A 308 -4.57 11.08 7.57
CA ARG A 308 -3.50 11.86 8.24
C ARG A 308 -2.63 11.03 9.18
N ALA A 309 -2.29 9.80 8.79
CA ALA A 309 -1.10 9.20 9.38
C ALA A 309 0.11 10.11 9.05
N PRO A 310 0.92 10.54 10.04
CA PRO A 310 2.06 11.46 9.85
C PRO A 310 3.04 10.87 8.86
N GLY A 311 3.06 11.37 7.64
CA GLY A 311 3.77 10.75 6.54
C GLY A 311 3.22 11.23 5.21
N GLY A 312 3.74 10.66 4.15
CA GLY A 312 3.38 11.07 2.81
C GLY A 312 3.90 10.12 1.77
N HIS A 313 3.85 10.56 0.52
CA HIS A 313 4.36 9.84 -0.61
C HIS A 313 5.30 10.74 -1.39
N LEU A 314 6.39 10.18 -1.89
CA LEU A 314 7.21 10.81 -2.91
C LEU A 314 7.06 10.00 -4.19
N ARG A 315 6.67 10.66 -5.28
CA ARG A 315 6.76 10.10 -6.61
C ARG A 315 7.93 10.74 -7.35
N VAL A 316 8.79 9.92 -7.92
CA VAL A 316 9.88 10.35 -8.80
C VAL A 316 9.60 9.86 -10.20
N TYR A 317 9.49 10.77 -11.17
CA TYR A 317 9.36 10.38 -12.58
C TYR A 317 10.38 11.12 -13.42
N THR A 318 10.95 10.41 -14.39
CA THR A 318 12.06 10.90 -15.22
C THR A 318 11.66 10.98 -16.68
N ILE A 319 11.83 12.16 -17.28
CA ILE A 319 11.53 12.43 -18.69
C ILE A 319 12.76 13.07 -19.31
N LEU A 320 13.29 12.48 -20.39
CA LEU A 320 14.47 12.98 -21.12
C LEU A 320 15.68 13.24 -20.20
N GLY A 321 15.93 12.35 -19.24
CA GLY A 321 17.06 12.43 -18.30
C GLY A 321 16.92 13.49 -17.20
N LYS A 322 15.75 14.14 -17.08
CA LYS A 322 15.43 15.04 -15.97
C LYS A 322 14.28 14.48 -15.15
N SER A 323 14.46 14.47 -13.84
CA SER A 323 13.49 13.94 -12.90
C SER A 323 12.68 15.05 -12.26
N ARG A 324 11.42 14.79 -11.97
CA ARG A 324 10.60 15.65 -11.13
C ARG A 324 10.18 14.86 -9.89
N LEU A 325 10.22 15.53 -8.75
CA LEU A 325 9.76 15.00 -7.48
C LEU A 325 8.38 15.58 -7.19
N HIS A 326 7.43 14.70 -6.92
CA HIS A 326 6.09 15.09 -6.46
C HIS A 326 5.88 14.52 -5.06
N LEU A 327 5.80 15.38 -4.06
CA LEU A 327 5.61 15.01 -2.66
C LEU A 327 4.17 15.27 -2.26
N ASP A 328 3.53 14.30 -1.63
CA ASP A 328 2.15 14.39 -1.19
C ASP A 328 2.03 14.06 0.31
N PHE A 329 1.60 15.05 1.09
CA PHE A 329 1.43 14.97 2.54
C PHE A 329 -0.02 15.31 2.91
N GLY A 330 -0.91 14.33 2.72
CA GLY A 330 -2.33 14.45 3.04
C GLY A 330 -3.06 15.43 2.13
N ASP A 331 -3.25 16.68 2.58
CA ASP A 331 -3.93 17.74 1.83
C ASP A 331 -2.95 18.69 1.12
N CYS A 332 -1.65 18.51 1.31
CA CYS A 332 -0.60 19.37 0.78
C CYS A 332 0.26 18.59 -0.22
N SER A 333 0.23 19.01 -1.48
CA SER A 333 1.06 18.42 -2.54
C SER A 333 2.07 19.45 -3.07
N PHE A 334 3.27 18.96 -3.41
CA PHE A 334 4.42 19.76 -3.76
C PHE A 334 5.12 19.19 -4.98
N THR A 335 5.55 20.05 -5.90
CA THR A 335 6.21 19.64 -7.12
C THR A 335 7.51 20.42 -7.32
N THR A 336 8.59 19.71 -7.62
CA THR A 336 9.89 20.33 -7.94
C THR A 336 9.97 20.74 -9.40
N GLU A 337 10.86 21.68 -9.67
CA GLU A 337 11.38 21.85 -11.03
C GLU A 337 12.14 20.58 -11.49
N PRO A 338 12.34 20.37 -12.81
CA PRO A 338 13.15 19.26 -13.30
C PRO A 338 14.59 19.32 -12.74
N ILE A 339 14.98 18.29 -12.01
CA ILE A 339 16.33 18.11 -11.45
C ILE A 339 17.06 16.97 -12.16
N ILE A 340 18.38 16.93 -12.01
CA ILE A 340 19.18 15.77 -12.39
C ILE A 340 19.45 14.98 -11.11
N LEU A 341 19.02 13.73 -11.09
CA LEU A 341 19.31 12.84 -9.96
C LEU A 341 20.77 12.38 -10.02
N PRO A 342 21.42 12.22 -8.86
CA PRO A 342 22.76 11.65 -8.82
C PRO A 342 22.70 10.18 -9.24
N LEU A 343 23.68 9.71 -10.02
CA LEU A 343 23.77 8.29 -10.38
C LEU A 343 24.19 7.42 -9.18
N LEU A 344 24.92 8.01 -8.24
CA LEU A 344 25.49 7.34 -7.08
C LEU A 344 24.88 7.89 -5.80
N ALA A 345 24.64 7.00 -4.85
CA ALA A 345 24.25 7.32 -3.50
C ALA A 345 25.30 8.19 -2.83
N SER A 346 24.83 9.14 -2.02
CA SER A 346 25.65 10.12 -1.34
C SER A 346 25.09 10.34 0.06
N PRO A 347 25.95 10.37 1.09
CA PRO A 347 25.52 10.75 2.44
C PRO A 347 25.21 12.24 2.52
N TYR A 348 25.68 13.04 1.55
CA TYR A 348 25.47 14.48 1.49
C TYR A 348 24.13 14.82 0.84
N PRO A 349 23.33 15.69 1.47
CA PRO A 349 22.06 16.13 0.92
C PRO A 349 22.23 17.01 -0.31
N GLN A 350 21.28 16.90 -1.22
CA GLN A 350 21.03 17.81 -2.32
C GLN A 350 19.86 18.72 -1.95
N THR A 351 20.06 20.04 -2.01
CA THR A 351 18.97 21.00 -1.83
C THR A 351 18.16 21.12 -3.13
N VAL A 352 16.85 21.02 -3.01
CA VAL A 352 15.90 21.06 -4.13
C VAL A 352 14.79 22.06 -3.83
N SER A 353 14.43 22.86 -4.84
CA SER A 353 13.30 23.78 -4.74
C SER A 353 12.00 23.11 -5.20
N ALA A 354 10.92 23.27 -4.43
CA ALA A 354 9.57 22.84 -4.77
C ALA A 354 8.57 23.99 -4.65
N SER A 355 7.50 23.90 -5.43
CA SER A 355 6.33 24.74 -5.32
C SER A 355 5.20 23.95 -4.68
N CYS A 356 4.40 24.59 -3.82
CA CYS A 356 3.16 23.99 -3.33
C CYS A 356 2.04 24.20 -4.34
N ASP A 357 1.36 23.12 -4.73
CA ASP A 357 0.29 23.16 -5.75
C ASP A 357 -0.90 24.03 -5.31
N ALA A 358 -1.11 24.18 -3.99
CA ALA A 358 -2.24 24.91 -3.42
C ALA A 358 -1.97 26.38 -3.10
N SER A 359 -0.73 26.74 -2.73
CA SER A 359 -0.38 28.10 -2.28
C SER A 359 0.54 28.85 -3.24
N GLY A 360 1.34 28.15 -4.05
CA GLY A 360 2.21 28.72 -5.07
C GLY A 360 3.61 29.24 -4.69
N PRO A 361 4.00 29.55 -3.42
CA PRO A 361 5.37 29.95 -3.15
C PRO A 361 6.32 28.77 -3.27
N ASN A 362 7.54 29.08 -3.71
CA ASN A 362 8.65 28.14 -3.73
C ASN A 362 9.30 28.06 -2.36
N PHE A 363 9.72 26.86 -1.97
CA PHE A 363 10.53 26.60 -0.79
C PHE A 363 11.62 25.58 -1.15
N GLU A 364 12.61 25.45 -0.29
CA GLU A 364 13.70 24.52 -0.45
C GLU A 364 13.60 23.42 0.59
N PHE A 365 14.01 22.21 0.21
CA PHE A 365 14.15 21.08 1.10
C PHE A 365 15.40 20.28 0.71
N ASN A 366 15.91 19.48 1.63
CA ASN A 366 17.07 18.63 1.38
C ASN A 366 16.63 17.20 1.10
N ILE A 367 17.27 16.55 0.13
CA ILE A 367 17.08 15.12 -0.16
C ILE A 367 18.44 14.41 -0.26
N SER A 368 18.55 13.26 0.37
CA SER A 368 19.74 12.41 0.32
C SER A 368 19.34 11.02 -0.17
N PHE A 369 20.11 10.46 -1.10
CA PHE A 369 19.86 9.14 -1.68
C PHE A 369 20.88 8.15 -1.12
N TRP A 370 20.42 7.10 -0.45
CA TRP A 370 21.28 6.22 0.34
C TRP A 370 21.50 4.83 -0.26
N GLY A 371 21.02 4.62 -1.49
CA GLY A 371 21.17 3.38 -2.24
C GLY A 371 20.04 2.39 -1.98
N ASN A 372 19.90 1.40 -2.85
CA ASN A 372 18.83 0.39 -2.82
C ASN A 372 17.41 1.03 -2.70
N ALA A 373 17.21 2.16 -3.38
CA ALA A 373 15.97 2.91 -3.36
C ALA A 373 15.54 3.41 -1.96
N TYR A 374 16.47 3.59 -1.03
CA TYR A 374 16.24 4.33 0.21
C TYR A 374 16.68 5.78 0.07
N LEU A 375 15.91 6.68 0.69
CA LEU A 375 16.21 8.10 0.71
C LEU A 375 15.79 8.74 2.03
N LYS A 376 16.33 9.92 2.29
CA LYS A 376 15.94 10.78 3.40
C LYS A 376 15.57 12.16 2.87
N ILE A 377 14.53 12.75 3.42
CA ILE A 377 14.07 14.10 3.10
C ILE A 377 14.06 14.92 4.37
N GLU A 378 14.71 16.09 4.37
CA GLU A 378 14.56 17.08 5.44
C GLU A 378 13.65 18.19 4.90
N PHE A 379 12.42 18.23 5.43
CA PHE A 379 11.35 19.03 4.87
C PHE A 379 10.93 20.15 5.83
N PRO A 380 10.71 21.39 5.37
CA PRO A 380 10.28 22.48 6.23
C PRO A 380 8.88 22.24 6.78
N VAL A 381 8.75 22.20 8.11
CA VAL A 381 7.51 21.86 8.82
C VAL A 381 6.38 22.86 8.53
N HIS A 382 6.71 24.14 8.39
CA HIS A 382 5.73 25.19 8.13
C HIS A 382 5.01 25.02 6.78
N CYS A 383 5.59 24.28 5.83
CA CYS A 383 4.94 23.96 4.56
C CYS A 383 3.86 22.88 4.70
N LEU A 384 3.99 21.98 5.68
CA LEU A 384 3.05 20.88 5.90
C LEU A 384 1.75 21.34 6.57
N PHE A 385 1.82 22.40 7.36
CA PHE A 385 0.65 22.99 8.02
C PHE A 385 0.05 24.07 7.13
N SER A 386 -1.08 23.78 6.48
CA SER A 386 -1.75 24.77 5.64
C SER A 386 -2.13 26.00 6.47
N SER A 387 -1.71 27.19 6.03
CA SER A 387 -2.04 28.49 6.65
C SER A 387 -3.55 28.83 6.64
N LYS A 388 -4.40 27.95 6.11
CA LYS A 388 -5.85 28.18 5.89
C LYS A 388 -6.69 28.18 7.17
N ARG A 389 -6.14 27.92 8.37
CA ARG A 389 -6.94 27.84 9.61
C ARG A 389 -6.31 28.52 10.83
N GLY A 390 -5.84 29.75 10.68
CA GLY A 390 -5.54 30.60 11.84
C GLY A 390 -4.52 30.01 12.82
N TYR A 391 -3.63 29.15 12.33
CA TYR A 391 -2.55 28.62 13.14
C TYR A 391 -1.65 29.79 13.53
N GLU A 392 -1.46 29.96 14.84
CA GLU A 392 -0.28 30.67 15.33
C GLU A 392 0.91 29.93 14.73
N THR A 393 1.59 30.59 13.79
CA THR A 393 2.86 30.13 13.23
C THR A 393 3.73 29.66 14.38
N LEU A 394 3.95 28.35 14.49
CA LEU A 394 4.97 27.77 15.36
C LEU A 394 6.22 28.65 15.18
N SER A 395 6.68 29.25 16.27
CA SER A 395 7.50 30.48 16.24
C SER A 395 8.91 30.31 15.68
N SER A 396 9.20 29.20 14.99
CA SER A 396 10.44 28.99 14.27
C SER A 396 10.15 28.58 12.82
N THR A 397 10.27 29.55 11.93
CA THR A 397 10.32 29.39 10.46
C THR A 397 11.44 28.48 9.95
N LYS A 398 12.20 27.82 10.85
CA LYS A 398 13.38 27.00 10.55
C LYS A 398 13.25 25.54 10.96
N THR A 399 12.13 25.11 11.54
CA THR A 399 11.99 23.69 11.92
C THR A 399 11.86 22.85 10.66
N HIS A 400 12.77 21.91 10.50
CA HIS A 400 12.70 20.86 9.50
C HIS A 400 12.32 19.56 10.19
N VAL A 401 11.62 18.70 9.48
CA VAL A 401 11.31 17.34 9.92
C VAL A 401 11.95 16.36 8.95
N GLU A 402 12.49 15.29 9.50
CA GLU A 402 13.13 14.25 8.72
C GLU A 402 12.12 13.17 8.36
N PHE A 403 12.04 12.84 7.07
CA PHE A 403 11.28 11.72 6.55
C PHE A 403 12.19 10.65 5.98
N ALA A 404 11.99 9.42 6.45
CA ALA A 404 12.53 8.22 5.85
C ALA A 404 11.69 7.84 4.63
N GLY A 405 12.33 7.73 3.47
CA GLY A 405 11.72 7.29 2.22
C GLY A 405 12.08 5.84 1.92
N VAL A 406 11.07 4.97 1.88
CA VAL A 406 11.20 3.56 1.51
C VAL A 406 10.44 3.32 0.22
N PHE A 407 11.10 2.71 -0.76
CA PHE A 407 10.49 2.41 -2.05
C PHE A 407 9.31 1.44 -1.90
N ASP A 408 8.21 1.78 -2.55
CA ASP A 408 6.93 1.05 -2.50
C ASP A 408 6.63 0.33 -3.83
N GLY A 409 6.97 0.96 -4.96
CA GLY A 409 6.74 0.37 -6.28
C GLY A 409 6.85 1.35 -7.44
N ILE A 410 6.77 0.83 -8.66
CA ILE A 410 6.72 1.62 -9.91
C ILE A 410 5.26 1.64 -10.40
N PHE A 411 4.79 2.80 -10.89
CA PHE A 411 3.42 2.96 -11.41
C PHE A 411 3.25 2.72 -12.91
#